data_AF-A0A4Q1UF41-F1
#
_entry.id   AF-A0A4Q1UF41-F1
#
_cell.length_a   1.000
_cell.length_b   1.000
_cell.length_c   1.000
_cell.angle_alpha   90.00
_cell.angle_beta   90.00
_cell.angle_gamma   90.00
#
_symmetry.space_group_name_H-M   'P 1'
#
loop_
_entity.id
_entity.type
_entity.pdbx_description
1 polymer ?
#
loop_
_entity_poly.entity_id
_entity_poly.type
_entity_poly.pdbx_seq_one_letter_code
_entity_poly.pdbx_strand_id
1 'polypeptide(L)' 'MSKTMASFLVFLDTIGVSVALLGGNTPLCLLMGLMTLMLYVKVNPILFGDYDRKQHERMLQRRKLLLEQRANHGGDNK' A
#
# COMPACT_ATOMS: atom_id res chain seq x y z
N MET A 1 -6.61 12.93 -8.36
CA MET A 1 -5.16 13.00 -8.70
C MET A 1 -4.94 12.07 -9.87
N SER A 2 -4.38 12.56 -10.98
CA SER A 2 -4.07 11.68 -12.13
C SER A 2 -2.92 10.73 -11.78
N LYS A 3 -2.94 9.50 -12.29
CA LYS A 3 -1.87 8.50 -12.11
C LYS A 3 -0.50 9.07 -12.50
N THR A 4 -0.46 9.92 -13.53
CA THR A 4 0.75 10.63 -13.98
C THR A 4 1.30 11.59 -12.93
N MET A 5 0.41 12.35 -12.28
CA MET A 5 0.77 13.34 -11.25
C MET A 5 1.28 12.65 -9.97
N ALA A 6 0.70 11.50 -9.65
CA ALA A 6 1.15 10.66 -8.56
C ALA A 6 2.54 10.04 -8.82
N SER A 7 2.80 9.53 -10.03
CA SER A 7 4.13 9.08 -10.45
C SER A 7 5.16 10.21 -10.40
N PHE A 8 4.78 11.41 -10.84
CA PHE A 8 5.66 12.57 -10.84
C PHE A 8 6.02 13.03 -9.41
N LEU A 9 5.06 12.97 -8.48
CA LEU A 9 5.30 13.26 -7.06
C LEU A 9 6.30 12.29 -6.43
N VAL A 10 6.17 10.99 -6.71
CA VAL A 10 7.13 9.97 -6.21
C VAL A 10 8.53 10.19 -6.81
N PHE A 11 8.62 10.58 -8.07
CA PHE A 11 9.89 10.89 -8.71
C PHE A 11 10.60 12.08 -8.05
N LEU A 12 9.88 13.18 -7.82
CA LEU A 12 10.41 14.36 -7.12
C LEU A 12 10.84 14.04 -5.68
N ASP A 13 10.06 13.21 -4.99
CA ASP A 13 10.37 12.78 -3.63
C ASP A 13 11.68 11.97 -3.58
N THR A 14 11.89 11.09 -4.56
CA THR A 14 13.13 10.29 -4.67
C THR A 14 14.36 11.17 -4.89
N ILE A 15 14.24 12.23 -5.70
CA ILE A 15 15.29 13.24 -5.88
C ILE A 15 15.54 14.00 -4.57
N GLY A 16 14.48 14.41 -3.88
CA GLY A 16 14.55 15.10 -2.59
C GLY A 16 15.29 14.31 -1.52
N VAL A 17 14.98 13.01 -1.39
CA VAL A 17 15.69 12.09 -0.49
C VAL A 17 17.16 11.94 -0.89
N SER A 18 17.46 11.81 -2.19
CA SER A 18 18.84 11.68 -2.68
C SER A 18 19.68 12.90 -2.34
N VAL A 19 19.12 14.11 -2.55
CA VAL A 19 19.79 15.38 -2.19
C VAL A 19 19.97 15.51 -0.68
N ALA A 20 18.97 15.12 0.12
CA ALA A 20 19.07 15.14 1.57
C ALA A 20 20.16 14.19 2.11
N LEU A 21 20.33 13.02 1.50
CA LEU A 21 21.41 12.08 1.80
C LEU A 21 22.79 12.62 1.40
N LEU A 22 22.92 13.20 0.21
CA LEU A 22 24.18 13.83 -0.24
C LEU A 22 24.59 15.03 0.61
N GLY A 23 23.63 15.78 1.15
CA GLY A 23 23.89 16.92 2.03
C GLY A 23 24.42 16.56 3.43
N GLY A 24 24.46 15.27 3.80
CA GLY A 24 24.98 14.82 5.09
C GLY A 24 24.17 15.28 6.31
N ASN A 25 22.97 15.84 6.12
CA ASN A 25 22.17 16.43 7.18
C ASN A 25 21.11 15.45 7.69
N THR A 26 21.45 14.72 8.77
CA THR A 26 20.62 13.68 9.38
C THR A 26 19.18 14.10 9.69
N PRO A 27 18.90 15.24 10.35
CA PRO A 27 17.51 15.67 10.61
C PRO A 27 16.74 15.99 9.33
N LEU A 28 17.42 16.49 8.30
CA LEU A 28 16.81 16.82 7.01
C LEU A 28 16.45 15.54 6.23
N CYS A 29 17.30 14.51 6.35
CA CYS A 29 17.03 13.18 5.82
C CYS A 29 15.85 12.49 6.54
N LEU A 30 15.76 12.62 7.86
CA LEU A 30 14.62 12.11 8.65
C LEU A 30 13.30 12.81 8.28
N LEU A 31 13.32 14.13 8.11
CA LEU A 31 12.18 14.90 7.65
C LEU A 31 11.72 14.49 6.25
N MET A 32 12.67 14.30 5.32
CA MET A 32 12.34 13.79 3.99
C MET A 32 11.76 12.39 4.04
N GLY A 33 12.33 11.47 4.84
CA GLY A 33 11.76 10.13 5.03
C GLY A 33 10.32 10.13 5.56
N LEU A 34 10.00 11.04 6.48
CA LEU A 34 8.62 11.22 6.98
C LEU A 34 7.68 11.79 5.90
N MET A 35 8.15 12.76 5.11
CA MET A 35 7.39 13.30 3.97
C MET A 35 7.14 12.23 2.91
N THR A 36 8.15 11.43 2.57
CA THR A 36 8.05 10.27 1.69
C THR A 36 6.99 9.30 2.19
N LEU A 37 7.00 8.96 3.48
CA LEU A 37 6.03 8.04 4.07
C LEU A 37 4.60 8.60 3.96
N MET A 38 4.39 9.88 4.27
CA MET A 38 3.09 10.55 4.15
C MET A 38 2.59 10.58 2.70
N LEU A 39 3.48 10.90 1.75
CA LEU A 39 3.19 10.87 0.32
C LEU A 39 2.84 9.45 -0.12
N TYR A 40 3.59 8.45 0.34
CA TYR A 40 3.31 7.06 0.04
C TYR A 40 1.93 6.66 0.56
N VAL A 41 1.59 6.93 1.82
CA VAL A 41 0.26 6.59 2.38
C VAL A 41 -0.88 7.25 1.61
N LYS A 42 -0.69 8.48 1.10
CA LYS A 42 -1.71 9.22 0.37
C LYS A 42 -1.81 8.85 -1.11
N VAL A 43 -0.68 8.51 -1.74
CA VAL A 43 -0.58 8.19 -3.17
C VAL A 43 -0.79 6.70 -3.43
N ASN A 44 -0.41 5.83 -2.49
CA ASN A 44 -0.60 4.38 -2.55
C ASN A 44 -2.06 3.96 -2.83
N PRO A 45 -3.11 4.50 -2.16
CA PRO A 45 -4.49 4.16 -2.51
C PRO A 45 -4.92 4.65 -3.90
N ILE A 46 -4.27 5.70 -4.44
CA ILE A 46 -4.56 6.24 -5.77
C ILE A 46 -3.86 5.41 -6.87
N LEU A 47 -2.66 4.91 -6.61
CA LEU A 47 -1.89 4.08 -7.55
C LEU A 47 -2.27 2.60 -7.48
N PHE A 48 -2.44 2.07 -6.27
CA PHE A 48 -2.63 0.64 -5.98
C PHE A 48 -4.03 0.31 -5.45
N GLY A 49 -4.94 1.27 -5.30
CA GLY A 49 -6.31 1.00 -4.83
C GLY A 49 -7.05 -0.08 -5.65
N ASP A 50 -6.80 -0.16 -6.95
CA ASP A 50 -7.34 -1.22 -7.81
C ASP A 50 -6.66 -2.59 -7.57
N TYR A 51 -5.36 -2.60 -7.23
CA TYR A 51 -4.61 -3.81 -6.92
C TYR A 51 -5.02 -4.38 -5.55
N ASP A 52 -5.16 -3.50 -4.56
CA ASP A 52 -5.51 -3.87 -3.19
C ASP A 52 -6.97 -4.32 -3.08
N ARG A 53 -7.89 -3.68 -3.81
CA ARG A 53 -9.29 -4.13 -3.90
C ARG A 53 -9.41 -5.55 -4.45
N LYS A 54 -8.58 -5.90 -5.45
CA LYS A 54 -8.56 -7.23 -6.07
C LYS A 54 -7.95 -8.29 -5.16
N GLN A 55 -6.94 -7.93 -4.36
CA GLN A 55 -6.39 -8.79 -3.30
C GLN A 55 -7.42 -9.02 -2.17
N HIS A 56 -8.12 -7.96 -1.76
CA HIS A 56 -9.10 -8.02 -0.70
C HIS A 56 -10.30 -8.90 -1.09
N GLU A 57 -10.82 -8.77 -2.32
CA GLU A 57 -11.87 -9.64 -2.85
C GLU A 57 -11.45 -11.12 -2.88
N ARG A 58 -10.21 -11.43 -3.27
CA ARG A 58 -9.69 -12.81 -3.24
C ARG A 58 -9.61 -13.36 -1.82
N MET A 59 -9.18 -12.57 -0.84
CA MET A 59 -9.16 -13.00 0.56
C MET A 59 -10.58 -13.21 1.11
N LEU A 60 -11.52 -12.37 0.71
CA LEU A 60 -12.93 -12.48 1.12
C LEU A 60 -13.59 -13.74 0.52
N GLN A 61 -13.31 -14.05 -0.76
CA GLN A 61 -13.73 -15.30 -1.39
C GLN A 61 -13.15 -16.53 -0.69
N ARG A 62 -11.85 -16.51 -0.34
CA ARG A 62 -11.24 -17.61 0.43
C ARG A 62 -11.87 -17.78 1.80
N ARG A 63 -12.18 -16.70 2.52
CA ARG A 63 -12.89 -16.77 3.80
C ARG A 63 -14.29 -17.34 3.66
N LYS A 64 -15.04 -16.95 2.62
CA LYS A 64 -16.38 -17.50 2.33
C LYS A 64 -16.31 -19.00 2.08
N LEU A 65 -15.39 -19.46 1.22
CA LEU A 65 -15.18 -20.89 0.95
C LEU A 65 -14.82 -21.69 2.21
N LEU A 66 -13.95 -21.16 3.07
CA LEU A 66 -13.58 -21.83 4.33
C LEU A 66 -14.73 -21.89 5.33
N LEU A 67 -15.59 -20.87 5.38
CA LEU A 67 -16.80 -20.87 6.22
C LEU A 67 -17.82 -21.88 5.69
N GLU A 68 -17.98 -21.98 4.37
CA GLU A 68 -18.87 -22.94 3.71
C GLU A 68 -18.38 -24.39 3.91
N GLN A 69 -17.07 -24.62 3.85
CA GLN A 69 -16.47 -25.92 4.20
C GLN A 69 -16.69 -26.29 5.67
N ARG A 70 -16.60 -25.32 6.60
CA ARG A 70 -16.94 -25.57 8.02
C ARG A 70 -18.43 -25.88 8.22
N ALA A 71 -19.31 -25.20 7.50
CA ALA A 71 -20.74 -25.47 7.58
C ALA A 71 -21.09 -26.86 7.02
N ASN A 72 -20.46 -27.28 5.92
CA ASN A 72 -20.67 -28.60 5.32
C ASN A 72 -20.03 -29.75 6.12
N HIS A 73 -18.84 -29.58 6.68
CA HIS A 73 -18.21 -30.61 7.53
C HIS A 73 -18.73 -30.65 8.97
N GLY A 74 -19.35 -29.57 9.47
CA GLY A 74 -20.00 -29.54 10.78
C GLY A 74 -21.36 -30.26 10.83
N GLY A 75 -21.92 -30.63 9.67
CA GLY A 75 -23.19 -31.36 9.55
C GLY A 75 -23.05 -32.88 9.44
N ASP A 76 -21.83 -33.40 9.25
CA ASP A 76 -21.56 -34.83 9.00
C ASP A 76 -21.15 -35.58 10.27
N ASN A 77 -21.76 -35.22 11.40
CA ASN A 77 -21.55 -35.86 12.69
C ASN A 77 -22.90 -36.07 13.38
N LYS A 78 -23.77 -36.87 12.74
CA LYS A 78 -25.03 -37.35 13.32
C LYS A 78 -25.18 -38.84 13.09
#